data_AF-D4GHL3-F1
#
_entry.id   AF-D4GHL3-F1
#
_cell.length_a   1.000
_cell.length_b   1.000
_cell.length_c   1.000
_cell.angle_alpha   90.00
_cell.angle_beta   90.00
_cell.angle_gamma   90.00
#
_symmetry.space_group_name_H-M   'P 1'
#
loop_
_entity.id
_entity.type
_entity.pdbx_description
1 polymer ?
#
loop_
_entity_poly.entity_id
_entity_poly.type
_entity_poly.pdbx_seq_one_letter_code
_entity_poly.pdbx_strand_id
1 'polypeptide(L)'
;MSITGSVGIGGRNNYDDVKTVQRLLQNNGFPQLRDDGRIGPKTIEAIKSYQSRFMSRPDGLVDVHGKTWSTLSRSGNDTNKILPPRNVDDPNVNSGRLTVNAGQVTFDAEGNDNIHSPYFSRHIHWPGYNSGVTIGRGYDMGGRSTGEIYSDLLMVGVEQEQARRLSLGSTKKGSEAHAWVKKHREECGIISRESQARLFESIYPIYVNRAKSSYLSKTASHQERTDWDKLKPVIKDIIVDLVYQGAGSTINMQAAMHNDVDKLADFIDSSAYLQKFEKGRNRARYLRSRR
;
A
#
# COMPACT_ATOMS: atom_id res chain seq x y z
N MET A 1 -10.79 11.07 -28.04
CA MET A 1 -11.01 9.78 -28.72
C MET A 1 -12.18 9.06 -28.03
N SER A 2 -13.11 8.48 -28.78
CA SER A 2 -14.21 7.64 -28.27
C SER A 2 -14.26 6.34 -29.06
N ILE A 3 -14.64 5.23 -28.42
CA ILE A 3 -15.04 4.02 -29.13
C ILE A 3 -16.47 4.16 -29.69
N THR A 4 -16.76 3.48 -30.80
CA THR A 4 -18.05 3.51 -31.50
C THR A 4 -18.96 2.34 -31.15
N GLY A 5 -18.40 1.27 -30.60
CA GLY A 5 -19.10 0.08 -30.12
C GLY A 5 -18.39 -0.55 -28.93
N SER A 6 -19.09 -1.44 -28.22
CA SER A 6 -18.53 -2.13 -27.06
C SER A 6 -17.42 -3.11 -27.45
N VAL A 7 -16.42 -3.25 -26.58
CA VAL A 7 -15.21 -4.06 -26.80
C VAL A 7 -15.05 -5.05 -25.66
N GLY A 8 -14.84 -6.33 -25.94
CA GLY A 8 -14.70 -7.38 -24.93
C GLY A 8 -15.66 -8.55 -25.14
N ILE A 9 -15.94 -9.28 -24.05
CA ILE A 9 -16.83 -10.45 -24.07
C ILE A 9 -18.23 -10.04 -24.53
N GLY A 10 -18.69 -10.61 -25.65
CA GLY A 10 -20.02 -10.31 -26.20
C GLY A 10 -20.16 -8.89 -26.78
N GLY A 11 -19.07 -8.13 -26.89
CA GLY A 11 -19.06 -6.81 -27.49
C GLY A 11 -19.09 -6.82 -29.02
N ARG A 12 -19.32 -5.65 -29.62
CA ARG A 12 -19.24 -5.47 -31.09
C ARG A 12 -17.84 -5.73 -31.64
N ASN A 13 -16.80 -5.41 -30.86
CA ASN A 13 -15.40 -5.69 -31.17
C ASN A 13 -14.96 -5.16 -32.55
N ASN A 14 -15.39 -3.94 -32.89
CA ASN A 14 -14.89 -3.25 -34.07
C ASN A 14 -13.37 -3.09 -33.97
N TYR A 15 -12.66 -3.34 -35.06
CA TYR A 15 -11.19 -3.38 -35.09
C TYR A 15 -10.54 -2.13 -34.47
N ASP A 16 -10.97 -0.94 -34.86
CA ASP A 16 -10.41 0.33 -34.36
C ASP A 16 -10.74 0.58 -32.88
N ASP A 17 -11.92 0.14 -32.42
CA ASP A 17 -12.31 0.23 -31.02
C ASP A 17 -11.46 -0.72 -30.17
N VAL A 18 -11.22 -1.95 -30.66
CA VAL A 18 -10.36 -2.94 -30.01
C VAL A 18 -8.93 -2.42 -29.89
N LYS A 19 -8.36 -1.83 -30.96
CA LYS A 19 -7.04 -1.20 -30.90
C LYS A 19 -6.98 -0.06 -29.89
N THR A 20 -8.02 0.77 -29.86
CA THR A 20 -8.11 1.88 -28.90
C THR A 20 -8.10 1.36 -27.47
N VAL A 21 -8.94 0.36 -27.15
CA VAL A 21 -8.98 -0.26 -25.82
C VAL A 21 -7.67 -0.97 -25.48
N GLN A 22 -7.06 -1.71 -26.41
CA GLN A 22 -5.77 -2.36 -26.19
C GLN A 22 -4.67 -1.35 -25.87
N ARG A 23 -4.62 -0.21 -26.59
CA ARG A 23 -3.66 0.86 -26.33
C ARG A 23 -3.88 1.53 -24.97
N LEU A 24 -5.14 1.76 -24.61
CA LEU A 24 -5.44 2.28 -23.28
C LEU A 24 -5.06 1.28 -22.18
N LEU A 25 -5.27 -0.02 -22.39
CA LEU A 25 -4.84 -1.07 -21.46
C LEU A 25 -3.31 -1.14 -21.35
N GLN A 26 -2.56 -1.03 -22.45
CA GLN A 26 -1.10 -0.92 -22.43
C GLN A 26 -0.66 0.21 -21.49
N ASN A 27 -1.26 1.38 -21.64
CA ASN A 27 -1.00 2.57 -20.81
C ASN A 27 -1.50 2.45 -19.36
N ASN A 28 -2.30 1.41 -19.06
CA ASN A 28 -2.93 1.20 -17.75
C ASN A 28 -2.46 -0.10 -17.05
N GLY A 29 -1.22 -0.52 -17.33
CA GLY A 29 -0.56 -1.62 -16.62
C GLY A 29 -0.58 -2.97 -17.35
N PHE A 30 -0.85 -2.97 -18.66
CA PHE A 30 -0.73 -4.16 -19.51
C PHE A 30 0.21 -3.92 -20.72
N PRO A 31 1.45 -3.43 -20.51
CA PRO A 31 2.36 -3.03 -21.61
C PRO A 31 2.73 -4.19 -22.55
N GLN A 32 2.60 -5.44 -22.10
CA GLN A 32 2.82 -6.65 -22.87
C GLN A 32 1.69 -6.98 -23.86
N LEU A 33 0.54 -6.30 -23.76
CA LEU A 33 -0.59 -6.51 -24.66
C LEU A 33 -0.22 -5.96 -26.05
N ARG A 34 -0.62 -6.64 -27.12
CA ARG A 34 -0.47 -6.11 -28.50
C ARG A 34 -1.73 -5.31 -28.85
N ASP A 35 -1.59 -4.20 -29.55
CA ASP A 35 -2.70 -3.41 -30.11
C ASP A 35 -3.03 -3.86 -31.55
N ASP A 36 -3.23 -5.17 -31.71
CA ASP A 36 -3.43 -5.83 -33.00
C ASP A 36 -4.91 -5.80 -33.49
N GLY A 37 -5.80 -5.17 -32.73
CA GLY A 37 -7.23 -5.05 -33.04
C GLY A 37 -7.99 -6.36 -32.87
N ARG A 38 -7.39 -7.37 -32.22
CA ARG A 38 -8.01 -8.68 -32.01
C ARG A 38 -8.41 -8.89 -30.56
N ILE A 39 -9.67 -9.29 -30.35
CA ILE A 39 -10.19 -9.60 -29.00
C ILE A 39 -9.82 -11.01 -28.54
N GLY A 40 -8.54 -11.25 -28.30
CA GLY A 40 -8.02 -12.55 -27.84
C GLY A 40 -8.13 -12.76 -26.31
N PRO A 41 -7.82 -13.98 -25.82
CA PRO A 41 -7.85 -14.30 -24.38
C PRO A 41 -7.05 -13.32 -23.53
N LYS A 42 -5.85 -12.90 -24.00
CA LYS A 42 -5.01 -11.91 -23.30
C LYS A 42 -5.67 -10.54 -23.17
N THR A 43 -6.38 -10.08 -24.21
CA THR A 43 -7.12 -8.81 -24.18
C THR A 43 -8.29 -8.91 -23.20
N ILE A 44 -9.02 -10.02 -23.21
CA ILE A 44 -10.12 -10.28 -22.27
C ILE A 44 -9.63 -10.35 -20.83
N GLU A 45 -8.54 -11.06 -20.57
CA GLU A 45 -7.90 -11.13 -19.25
C GLU A 45 -7.44 -9.75 -18.79
N ALA A 46 -6.84 -8.94 -19.68
CA ALA A 46 -6.45 -7.57 -19.37
C ALA A 46 -7.67 -6.69 -19.03
N ILE A 47 -8.77 -6.80 -19.78
CA ILE A 47 -10.02 -6.07 -19.48
C ILE A 47 -10.55 -6.48 -18.10
N LYS A 48 -10.67 -7.79 -17.83
CA LYS A 48 -11.16 -8.28 -16.53
C LYS A 48 -10.23 -7.88 -15.38
N SER A 49 -8.93 -7.98 -15.58
CA SER A 49 -7.91 -7.57 -14.58
C SER A 49 -7.90 -6.07 -14.36
N TYR A 50 -8.26 -5.27 -15.37
CA TYR A 50 -8.44 -3.84 -15.21
C TYR A 50 -9.74 -3.51 -14.47
N GLN A 51 -10.85 -4.17 -14.81
CA GLN A 51 -12.15 -3.99 -14.19
C GLN A 51 -12.19 -4.43 -12.73
N SER A 52 -11.47 -5.49 -12.35
CA SER A 52 -11.39 -5.95 -10.95
C SER A 52 -10.88 -4.89 -9.99
N ARG A 53 -10.22 -3.84 -10.50
CA ARG A 53 -9.78 -2.67 -9.73
C ARG A 53 -10.93 -1.82 -9.20
N PHE A 54 -12.13 -1.89 -9.79
CA PHE A 54 -13.27 -1.03 -9.43
C PHE A 54 -14.65 -1.69 -9.61
N MET A 55 -14.71 -2.98 -9.90
CA MET A 55 -15.93 -3.79 -10.06
C MET A 55 -15.78 -5.10 -9.28
N SER A 56 -16.79 -5.43 -8.47
CA SER A 56 -16.85 -6.70 -7.73
C SER A 56 -17.06 -7.92 -8.65
N ARG A 57 -17.57 -7.70 -9.86
CA ARG A 57 -17.78 -8.73 -10.90
C ARG A 57 -17.23 -8.24 -12.24
N PRO A 58 -15.95 -8.49 -12.55
CA PRO A 58 -15.36 -8.15 -13.85
C PRO A 58 -16.04 -8.93 -14.97
N ASP A 59 -16.80 -8.23 -15.81
CA ASP A 59 -17.61 -8.82 -16.87
C ASP A 59 -16.81 -9.05 -18.16
N GLY A 60 -15.63 -8.42 -18.30
CA GLY A 60 -14.80 -8.49 -19.49
C GLY A 60 -15.33 -7.66 -20.66
N LEU A 61 -16.25 -6.71 -20.42
CA LEU A 61 -16.87 -5.86 -21.44
C LEU A 61 -16.63 -4.37 -21.17
N VAL A 62 -16.09 -3.67 -22.17
CA VAL A 62 -15.92 -2.22 -22.19
C VAL A 62 -17.07 -1.62 -23.00
N ASP A 63 -18.09 -1.13 -22.31
CA ASP A 63 -19.20 -0.40 -22.93
C ASP A 63 -18.83 1.06 -23.22
N VAL A 64 -19.33 1.63 -24.33
CA VAL A 64 -19.03 3.00 -24.81
C VAL A 64 -19.36 4.08 -23.78
N HIS A 65 -20.41 3.87 -22.98
CA HIS A 65 -20.81 4.79 -21.91
C HIS A 65 -20.57 4.19 -20.52
N GLY A 66 -19.88 3.05 -20.47
CA GLY A 66 -19.62 2.30 -19.26
C GLY A 66 -18.50 2.87 -18.40
N LYS A 67 -18.51 2.44 -17.13
CA LYS A 67 -17.49 2.80 -16.14
C LYS A 67 -16.08 2.46 -16.64
N THR A 68 -15.89 1.29 -17.24
CA THR A 68 -14.58 0.84 -17.76
C THR A 68 -14.05 1.75 -18.85
N TRP A 69 -14.90 2.21 -19.78
CA TRP A 69 -14.49 3.17 -20.79
C TRP A 69 -14.11 4.51 -20.16
N SER A 70 -14.94 5.03 -19.25
CA SER A 70 -14.67 6.30 -18.59
C SER A 70 -13.33 6.34 -17.84
N THR A 71 -12.95 5.21 -17.23
CA THR A 71 -11.68 5.08 -16.50
C THR A 71 -10.49 4.89 -17.45
N LEU A 72 -10.66 4.16 -18.56
CA LEU A 72 -9.61 3.99 -19.57
C LEU A 72 -9.36 5.27 -20.35
N SER A 73 -10.40 5.99 -20.75
CA SER A 73 -10.31 7.15 -21.65
C SER A 73 -9.78 8.41 -20.96
N ARG A 74 -10.01 8.57 -19.65
CA ARG A 74 -9.41 9.66 -18.86
C ARG A 74 -7.88 9.60 -18.92
N SER A 75 -7.31 8.40 -18.93
CA SER A 75 -5.87 8.18 -19.05
C SER A 75 -5.24 8.52 -20.41
N GLY A 76 -6.04 8.58 -21.48
CA GLY A 76 -5.55 8.86 -22.83
C GLY A 76 -5.39 10.36 -23.15
N ASN A 77 -6.07 11.23 -22.41
CA ASN A 77 -6.10 12.68 -22.67
C ASN A 77 -5.03 13.46 -21.86
N ASP A 78 -4.41 12.86 -20.84
CA ASP A 78 -3.46 13.54 -19.94
C ASP A 78 -1.99 13.47 -20.40
N THR A 79 -1.69 12.85 -21.55
CA THR A 79 -0.31 12.76 -22.08
C THR A 79 0.28 14.09 -22.56
N ASN A 80 -0.48 15.19 -22.51
CA ASN A 80 -0.06 16.51 -23.03
C ASN A 80 0.00 17.64 -21.98
N LYS A 81 -0.07 17.36 -20.68
CA LYS A 81 0.26 18.34 -19.63
C LYS A 81 1.27 17.75 -18.66
N ILE A 82 2.53 18.16 -18.82
CA ILE A 82 3.55 18.00 -17.78
C ILE A 82 3.11 18.92 -16.63
N LEU A 83 2.36 18.40 -15.67
CA LEU A 83 2.16 19.08 -14.39
C LEU A 83 3.45 18.92 -13.58
N PRO A 84 4.01 20.02 -13.02
CA PRO A 84 5.16 19.94 -12.14
C PRO A 84 4.85 19.05 -10.91
N PRO A 85 5.86 18.45 -10.28
CA PRO A 85 5.66 17.70 -9.03
C PRO A 85 4.89 18.58 -8.02
N ARG A 86 3.82 18.02 -7.44
CA ARG A 86 2.93 18.75 -6.53
C ARG A 86 3.75 19.42 -5.42
N ASN A 87 3.62 20.74 -5.34
CA ASN A 87 4.25 21.54 -4.31
C ASN A 87 3.55 21.29 -2.96
N VAL A 88 4.29 21.39 -1.86
CA VAL A 88 3.83 21.08 -0.49
C VAL A 88 2.65 21.97 -0.06
N ASP A 89 2.58 23.15 -0.66
CA ASP A 89 1.55 24.17 -0.42
C ASP A 89 0.25 23.92 -1.21
N ASP A 90 0.14 22.82 -1.99
CA ASP A 90 -1.13 22.42 -2.59
C ASP A 90 -2.10 21.94 -1.48
N PRO A 91 -3.24 22.61 -1.27
CA PRO A 91 -4.21 22.24 -0.23
C PRO A 91 -4.74 20.81 -0.38
N ASN A 92 -4.70 20.22 -1.58
CA ASN A 92 -5.07 18.82 -1.79
C ASN A 92 -4.03 17.83 -1.25
N VAL A 93 -2.76 18.22 -1.12
CA VAL A 93 -1.68 17.36 -0.58
C VAL A 93 -1.87 17.15 0.92
N ASN A 94 -2.35 18.14 1.66
CA ASN A 94 -2.62 18.01 3.10
C ASN A 94 -4.05 17.54 3.41
N SER A 95 -4.83 17.19 2.39
CA SER A 95 -6.16 16.60 2.56
C SER A 95 -6.07 15.16 3.07
N GLY A 96 -7.09 14.75 3.84
CA GLY A 96 -7.25 13.39 4.33
C GLY A 96 -6.86 13.18 5.79
N ARG A 97 -7.09 11.96 6.25
CA ARG A 97 -6.97 11.56 7.67
C ARG A 97 -5.57 11.09 8.05
N LEU A 98 -5.25 11.25 9.34
CA LEU A 98 -4.11 10.60 10.01
C LEU A 98 -4.56 9.43 10.89
N THR A 99 -5.75 8.90 10.62
CA THR A 99 -6.33 7.77 11.32
C THR A 99 -6.59 6.61 10.37
N VAL A 100 -6.46 5.39 10.87
CA VAL A 100 -6.66 4.15 10.11
C VAL A 100 -7.69 3.24 10.78
N ASN A 101 -8.32 2.37 9.99
CA ASN A 101 -9.36 1.45 10.44
C ASN A 101 -8.83 0.38 11.42
N ALA A 102 -7.54 0.06 11.34
CA ALA A 102 -6.85 -0.86 12.25
C ALA A 102 -5.36 -0.50 12.31
N GLY A 103 -4.71 -0.78 13.45
CA GLY A 103 -3.26 -0.60 13.58
C GLY A 103 -2.80 0.82 13.81
N GLN A 104 -3.61 1.67 14.45
CA GLN A 104 -3.28 3.08 14.68
C GLN A 104 -1.93 3.28 15.38
N VAL A 105 -1.62 2.46 16.40
CA VAL A 105 -0.32 2.53 17.12
C VAL A 105 0.88 2.30 16.17
N THR A 106 0.73 1.38 15.21
CA THR A 106 1.74 1.14 14.18
C THR A 106 1.76 2.24 13.14
N PHE A 107 0.58 2.67 12.68
CA PHE A 107 0.49 3.79 11.75
C PHE A 107 1.23 5.00 12.32
N ASP A 108 0.97 5.39 13.57
CA ASP A 108 1.61 6.55 14.20
C ASP A 108 3.12 6.39 14.35
N ALA A 109 3.61 5.17 14.55
CA ALA A 109 5.02 4.84 14.75
C ALA A 109 5.88 4.82 13.46
N GLU A 110 5.30 4.44 12.32
CA GLU A 110 6.05 4.11 11.08
C GLU A 110 6.32 5.34 10.17
N GLY A 111 6.28 6.55 10.73
CA GLY A 111 6.57 7.79 10.01
C GLY A 111 5.99 9.02 10.69
N ASN A 112 6.05 10.17 10.04
CA ASN A 112 5.29 11.35 10.43
C ASN A 112 4.86 12.20 9.23
N ASP A 113 4.08 13.23 9.53
CA ASP A 113 3.54 14.16 8.55
C ASP A 113 4.24 15.55 8.58
N ASN A 114 5.45 15.61 9.15
CA ASN A 114 6.24 16.82 9.19
C ASN A 114 7.28 16.79 8.06
N ILE A 115 7.11 17.63 7.04
CA ILE A 115 8.00 17.65 5.87
C ILE A 115 9.47 17.92 6.20
N HIS A 116 9.75 18.65 7.28
CA HIS A 116 11.12 18.91 7.72
C HIS A 116 11.72 17.77 8.53
N SER A 117 10.94 16.71 8.79
CA SER A 117 11.42 15.56 9.53
C SER A 117 12.09 14.54 8.61
N PRO A 118 13.20 13.91 9.04
CA PRO A 118 13.75 12.76 8.34
C PRO A 118 12.78 11.56 8.27
N TYR A 119 11.73 11.56 9.08
CA TYR A 119 10.68 10.52 9.09
C TYR A 119 9.43 10.92 8.31
N PHE A 120 9.49 11.96 7.47
CA PHE A 120 8.37 12.34 6.61
C PHE A 120 8.05 11.22 5.61
N SER A 121 6.90 10.57 5.78
CA SER A 121 6.62 9.29 5.12
C SER A 121 5.87 9.44 3.79
N ARG A 122 5.24 10.59 3.51
CA ARG A 122 4.45 10.80 2.28
C ARG A 122 5.29 11.04 1.02
N HIS A 123 6.60 10.94 1.13
CA HIS A 123 7.54 11.05 0.04
C HIS A 123 8.40 9.79 0.00
N ILE A 124 8.89 9.41 -1.18
CA ILE A 124 9.67 8.18 -1.30
C ILE A 124 10.92 8.26 -0.43
N HIS A 125 11.23 7.15 0.20
CA HIS A 125 12.41 6.98 1.05
C HIS A 125 12.90 5.53 0.97
N TRP A 126 14.06 5.29 1.57
CA TRP A 126 14.65 3.96 1.68
C TRP A 126 14.95 3.66 3.16
N PRO A 127 14.20 2.75 3.81
CA PRO A 127 14.36 2.44 5.23
C PRO A 127 15.70 1.79 5.60
N GLY A 128 16.51 1.35 4.64
CA GLY A 128 17.81 0.73 4.86
C GLY A 128 17.85 -0.78 4.56
N TYR A 129 19.02 -1.39 4.77
CA TYR A 129 19.28 -2.83 4.58
C TYR A 129 18.86 -3.34 3.19
N ASN A 130 18.05 -4.39 3.13
CA ASN A 130 17.55 -4.98 1.89
C ASN A 130 16.16 -4.45 1.49
N SER A 131 15.69 -3.37 2.13
CA SER A 131 14.40 -2.74 1.82
C SER A 131 14.41 -2.15 0.40
N GLY A 132 13.23 -2.06 -0.20
CA GLY A 132 13.03 -1.39 -1.48
C GLY A 132 12.73 0.09 -1.34
N VAL A 133 12.37 0.70 -2.48
CA VAL A 133 11.82 2.06 -2.49
C VAL A 133 10.50 2.02 -1.72
N THR A 134 10.36 2.86 -0.69
CA THR A 134 9.20 2.86 0.20
C THR A 134 8.46 4.19 0.11
N ILE A 135 7.13 4.14 0.11
CA ILE A 135 6.25 5.31 0.18
C ILE A 135 5.20 5.13 1.28
N GLY A 136 4.76 6.21 1.89
CA GLY A 136 3.85 6.16 3.03
C GLY A 136 4.48 5.41 4.20
N ARG A 137 3.63 4.83 5.04
CA ARG A 137 4.06 4.19 6.29
C ARG A 137 4.31 2.69 6.10
N GLY A 138 5.25 2.36 5.22
CA GLY A 138 5.76 0.99 5.01
C GLY A 138 5.29 0.27 3.74
N TYR A 139 4.76 0.97 2.74
CA TYR A 139 4.51 0.37 1.43
C TYR A 139 5.84 0.24 0.66
N ASP A 140 6.48 -0.94 0.75
CA ASP A 140 7.78 -1.27 0.12
C ASP A 140 7.62 -1.79 -1.33
N MET A 141 8.22 -1.15 -2.31
CA MET A 141 8.09 -1.50 -3.73
C MET A 141 9.03 -2.63 -4.19
N GLY A 142 10.00 -3.04 -3.37
CA GLY A 142 11.07 -3.95 -3.77
C GLY A 142 10.62 -5.38 -4.04
N GLY A 143 9.49 -5.80 -3.48
CA GLY A 143 8.88 -7.11 -3.75
C GLY A 143 7.76 -7.09 -4.80
N ARG A 144 7.46 -5.93 -5.38
CA ARG A 144 6.27 -5.70 -6.21
C ARG A 144 6.67 -5.34 -7.64
N SER A 145 5.87 -5.79 -8.60
CA SER A 145 5.98 -5.38 -10.00
C SER A 145 5.51 -3.94 -10.19
N THR A 146 5.95 -3.31 -11.28
CA THR A 146 5.50 -1.97 -11.68
C THR A 146 3.98 -1.90 -11.80
N GLY A 147 3.33 -2.93 -12.36
CA GLY A 147 1.88 -2.98 -12.54
C GLY A 147 1.10 -3.04 -11.22
N GLU A 148 1.60 -3.82 -10.26
CA GLU A 148 1.00 -3.89 -8.91
C GLU A 148 1.10 -2.54 -8.20
N ILE A 149 2.29 -1.92 -8.17
CA ILE A 149 2.50 -0.64 -7.50
C ILE A 149 1.62 0.44 -8.13
N TYR A 150 1.59 0.50 -9.46
CA TYR A 150 0.75 1.43 -10.19
C TYR A 150 -0.73 1.28 -9.82
N SER A 151 -1.24 0.04 -9.81
CA SER A 151 -2.63 -0.24 -9.45
C SER A 151 -2.94 0.12 -8.00
N ASP A 152 -2.06 -0.24 -7.06
CA ASP A 152 -2.24 0.07 -5.63
C ASP A 152 -2.31 1.57 -5.39
N LEU A 153 -1.42 2.33 -6.03
CA LEU A 153 -1.38 3.79 -5.93
C LEU A 153 -2.65 4.44 -6.51
N LEU A 154 -3.14 3.98 -7.66
CA LEU A 154 -4.42 4.46 -8.19
C LEU A 154 -5.59 4.16 -7.24
N MET A 155 -5.64 2.95 -6.67
CA MET A 155 -6.72 2.54 -5.77
C MET A 155 -6.81 3.41 -4.52
N VAL A 156 -5.67 3.90 -4.01
CA VAL A 156 -5.61 4.80 -2.85
C VAL A 156 -5.74 6.29 -3.21
N GLY A 157 -6.03 6.60 -4.47
CA GLY A 157 -6.27 7.98 -4.94
C GLY A 157 -5.01 8.77 -5.29
N VAL A 158 -3.87 8.11 -5.51
CA VAL A 158 -2.71 8.78 -6.12
C VAL A 158 -2.99 9.01 -7.60
N GLU A 159 -2.65 10.21 -8.08
CA GLU A 159 -2.88 10.61 -9.46
C GLU A 159 -2.08 9.74 -10.44
N GLN A 160 -2.62 9.49 -11.63
CA GLN A 160 -2.07 8.58 -12.61
C GLN A 160 -0.60 8.82 -12.93
N GLU A 161 -0.20 10.05 -13.24
CA GLU A 161 1.18 10.32 -13.62
C GLU A 161 2.14 10.20 -12.41
N GLN A 162 1.67 10.59 -11.22
CA GLN A 162 2.43 10.36 -9.98
C GLN A 162 2.58 8.85 -9.70
N ALA A 163 1.51 8.07 -9.83
CA ALA A 163 1.53 6.62 -9.69
C ALA A 163 2.47 5.96 -10.70
N ARG A 164 2.51 6.46 -11.94
CA ARG A 164 3.43 5.99 -12.99
C ARG A 164 4.88 6.20 -12.56
N ARG A 165 5.24 7.41 -12.15
CA ARG A 165 6.61 7.72 -11.68
C ARG A 165 7.01 6.86 -10.47
N LEU A 166 6.15 6.79 -9.46
CA LEU A 166 6.38 5.97 -8.26
C LEU A 166 6.58 4.49 -8.61
N SER A 167 5.79 3.95 -9.53
CA SER A 167 5.86 2.53 -9.92
C SER A 167 7.19 2.10 -10.54
N LEU A 168 7.99 3.05 -11.05
CA LEU A 168 9.33 2.77 -11.59
C LEU A 168 10.36 2.42 -10.52
N GLY A 169 10.03 2.63 -9.23
CA GLY A 169 10.79 2.14 -8.09
C GLY A 169 10.64 0.62 -7.84
N SER A 170 9.81 -0.07 -8.64
CA SER A 170 9.56 -1.51 -8.53
C SER A 170 10.83 -2.34 -8.51
N THR A 171 10.81 -3.42 -7.73
CA THR A 171 11.85 -4.46 -7.64
C THR A 171 13.22 -4.01 -7.14
N LYS A 172 13.46 -2.70 -7.01
CA LYS A 172 14.72 -2.15 -6.49
C LYS A 172 14.86 -2.47 -5.02
N LYS A 173 16.04 -2.91 -4.61
CA LYS A 173 16.37 -3.24 -3.22
C LYS A 173 17.75 -2.74 -2.83
N GLY A 174 17.97 -2.55 -1.53
CA GLY A 174 19.27 -2.20 -0.98
C GLY A 174 19.87 -0.95 -1.61
N SER A 175 21.15 -1.03 -2.02
CA SER A 175 21.87 0.10 -2.60
C SER A 175 21.21 0.65 -3.88
N GLU A 176 20.55 -0.20 -4.67
CA GLU A 176 19.82 0.24 -5.87
C GLU A 176 18.59 1.08 -5.49
N ALA A 177 17.82 0.63 -4.49
CA ALA A 177 16.68 1.40 -3.98
C ALA A 177 17.15 2.74 -3.38
N HIS A 178 18.26 2.74 -2.65
CA HIS A 178 18.84 3.95 -2.09
C HIS A 178 19.24 4.96 -3.17
N ALA A 179 19.95 4.51 -4.22
CA ALA A 179 20.35 5.35 -5.34
C ALA A 179 19.14 5.88 -6.11
N TRP A 180 18.11 5.04 -6.31
CA TRP A 180 16.89 5.43 -7.01
C TRP A 180 16.12 6.51 -6.25
N VAL A 181 15.93 6.35 -4.93
CA VAL A 181 15.29 7.37 -4.09
C VAL A 181 16.04 8.69 -4.21
N LYS A 182 17.38 8.71 -4.06
CA LYS A 182 18.17 9.95 -4.19
C LYS A 182 17.94 10.68 -5.51
N LYS A 183 17.77 9.94 -6.60
CA LYS A 183 17.61 10.50 -7.94
C LYS A 183 16.17 10.95 -8.24
N HIS A 184 15.18 10.17 -7.81
CA HIS A 184 13.80 10.28 -8.28
C HIS A 184 12.83 10.84 -7.23
N ARG A 185 13.33 11.22 -6.04
CA ARG A 185 12.49 11.70 -4.96
C ARG A 185 11.65 12.89 -5.37
N GLU A 186 12.27 13.99 -5.78
CA GLU A 186 11.54 15.22 -6.09
C GLU A 186 10.55 15.06 -7.25
N GLU A 187 10.90 14.34 -8.32
CA GLU A 187 9.98 14.09 -9.44
C GLU A 187 8.76 13.23 -9.05
N CYS A 188 8.90 12.32 -8.09
CA CYS A 188 7.80 11.49 -7.61
C CYS A 188 6.79 12.28 -6.77
N GLY A 189 7.20 13.43 -6.22
CA GLY A 189 6.35 14.28 -5.38
C GLY A 189 5.82 13.58 -4.12
N ILE A 190 4.88 14.25 -3.47
CA ILE A 190 4.31 13.86 -2.18
C ILE A 190 2.89 13.31 -2.39
N ILE A 191 2.53 12.21 -1.71
CA ILE A 191 1.16 11.67 -1.72
C ILE A 191 0.27 12.37 -0.67
N SER A 192 -1.06 12.30 -0.82
CA SER A 192 -1.98 12.87 0.19
C SER A 192 -1.97 12.08 1.51
N ARG A 193 -2.52 12.67 2.59
CA ARG A 193 -2.70 11.93 3.86
C ARG A 193 -3.66 10.76 3.68
N GLU A 194 -4.74 10.96 2.91
CA GLU A 194 -5.71 9.89 2.62
C GLU A 194 -5.06 8.72 1.87
N SER A 195 -4.24 9.01 0.85
CA SER A 195 -3.53 7.98 0.09
C SER A 195 -2.55 7.21 0.98
N GLN A 196 -1.85 7.90 1.89
CA GLN A 196 -0.98 7.23 2.86
C GLN A 196 -1.75 6.32 3.82
N ALA A 197 -2.87 6.80 4.37
CA ALA A 197 -3.72 6.01 5.27
C ALA A 197 -4.24 4.75 4.56
N ARG A 198 -4.74 4.89 3.34
CA ARG A 198 -5.29 3.78 2.56
C ARG A 198 -4.20 2.80 2.08
N LEU A 199 -2.97 3.26 1.79
CA LEU A 199 -1.83 2.38 1.51
C LEU A 199 -1.44 1.56 2.73
N PHE A 200 -1.44 2.17 3.92
CA PHE A 200 -1.18 1.43 5.15
C PHE A 200 -2.25 0.37 5.39
N GLU A 201 -3.52 0.73 5.24
CA GLU A 201 -4.65 -0.19 5.41
C GLU A 201 -4.62 -1.36 4.41
N SER A 202 -4.09 -1.16 3.19
CA SER A 202 -3.97 -2.25 2.22
C SER A 202 -2.92 -3.29 2.58
N ILE A 203 -1.84 -2.89 3.26
CA ILE A 203 -0.74 -3.80 3.66
C ILE A 203 -0.90 -4.36 5.07
N TYR A 204 -1.60 -3.67 5.96
CA TYR A 204 -1.72 -4.03 7.38
C TYR A 204 -2.25 -5.46 7.62
N PRO A 205 -3.24 -5.99 6.86
CA PRO A 205 -3.73 -7.37 7.04
C PRO A 205 -2.64 -8.44 6.90
N ILE A 206 -1.62 -8.21 6.06
CA ILE A 206 -0.47 -9.12 5.92
C ILE A 206 0.29 -9.21 7.25
N TYR A 207 0.45 -8.08 7.94
CA TYR A 207 1.13 -8.02 9.23
C TYR A 207 0.29 -8.59 10.36
N VAL A 208 -1.04 -8.45 10.33
CA VAL A 208 -1.94 -9.15 11.27
C VAL A 208 -1.74 -10.66 11.19
N ASN A 209 -1.70 -11.21 9.98
CA ASN A 209 -1.48 -12.65 9.78
C ASN A 209 -0.08 -13.09 10.22
N ARG A 210 0.96 -12.32 9.87
CA ARG A 210 2.34 -12.59 10.34
C ARG A 210 2.44 -12.55 11.86
N ALA A 211 1.78 -11.60 12.50
CA ALA A 211 1.75 -11.45 13.94
C ALA A 211 1.02 -12.62 14.61
N LYS A 212 -0.13 -13.05 14.08
CA LYS A 212 -0.84 -14.26 14.51
C LYS A 212 0.07 -15.48 14.44
N SER A 213 0.71 -15.71 13.29
CA SER A 213 1.64 -16.85 13.12
C SER A 213 2.84 -16.76 14.07
N SER A 214 3.41 -15.58 14.26
CA SER A 214 4.56 -15.38 15.17
C SER A 214 4.17 -15.64 16.62
N TYR A 215 3.04 -15.08 17.06
CA TYR A 215 2.49 -15.32 18.39
C TYR A 215 2.22 -16.81 18.62
N LEU A 216 1.49 -17.46 17.72
CA LEU A 216 1.10 -18.86 17.89
C LEU A 216 2.28 -19.81 17.94
N SER A 217 3.30 -19.59 17.10
CA SER A 217 4.51 -20.42 17.08
C SER A 217 5.40 -20.18 18.31
N LYS A 218 5.59 -18.93 18.72
CA LYS A 218 6.53 -18.57 19.80
C LYS A 218 5.97 -18.77 21.21
N THR A 219 4.67 -18.99 21.33
CA THR A 219 3.98 -19.30 22.59
C THR A 219 3.51 -20.75 22.67
N ALA A 220 3.78 -21.58 21.66
CA ALA A 220 3.23 -22.93 21.56
C ALA A 220 3.57 -23.86 22.75
N SER A 221 4.69 -23.62 23.43
CA SER A 221 5.12 -24.37 24.62
C SER A 221 4.40 -23.98 25.92
N HIS A 222 3.55 -22.95 25.91
CA HIS A 222 2.88 -22.41 27.09
C HIS A 222 1.40 -22.76 27.07
N GLN A 223 0.99 -23.66 27.96
CA GLN A 223 -0.40 -24.13 28.08
C GLN A 223 -1.33 -23.02 28.56
N GLU A 224 -0.81 -22.08 29.35
CA GLU A 224 -1.49 -20.92 29.91
C GLU A 224 -1.69 -19.78 28.91
N ARG A 225 -1.18 -19.92 27.68
CA ARG A 225 -1.32 -18.86 26.66
C ARG A 225 -2.79 -18.62 26.35
N THR A 226 -3.13 -17.35 26.12
CA THR A 226 -4.44 -17.01 25.59
C THR A 226 -4.48 -17.29 24.09
N ASP A 227 -5.55 -17.93 23.59
CA ASP A 227 -5.74 -18.11 22.15
C ASP A 227 -5.77 -16.76 21.43
N TRP A 228 -5.18 -16.68 20.22
CA TRP A 228 -5.12 -15.43 19.46
C TRP A 228 -6.48 -14.75 19.36
N ASP A 229 -7.53 -15.49 19.03
CA ASP A 229 -8.85 -14.90 18.82
C ASP A 229 -9.46 -14.33 20.11
N LYS A 230 -9.05 -14.82 21.29
CA LYS A 230 -9.46 -14.35 22.63
C LYS A 230 -8.59 -13.22 23.20
N LEU A 231 -7.47 -12.87 22.56
CA LEU A 231 -6.66 -11.72 22.99
C LEU A 231 -7.46 -10.41 22.87
N LYS A 232 -7.27 -9.53 23.85
CA LYS A 232 -7.80 -8.16 23.84
C LYS A 232 -7.30 -7.43 22.58
N PRO A 233 -8.16 -6.65 21.89
CA PRO A 233 -7.78 -5.93 20.68
C PRO A 233 -6.50 -5.09 20.85
N VAL A 234 -6.36 -4.38 21.97
CA VAL A 234 -5.18 -3.55 22.26
C VAL A 234 -3.88 -4.36 22.37
N ILE A 235 -3.96 -5.61 22.83
CA ILE A 235 -2.79 -6.51 22.89
C ILE A 235 -2.46 -7.02 21.49
N LYS A 236 -3.47 -7.34 20.67
CA LYS A 236 -3.26 -7.69 19.25
C LYS A 236 -2.55 -6.55 18.52
N ASP A 237 -2.97 -5.30 18.72
CA ASP A 237 -2.32 -4.14 18.09
C ASP A 237 -0.83 -4.06 18.44
N ILE A 238 -0.47 -4.27 19.70
CA ILE A 238 0.93 -4.27 20.13
C ILE A 238 1.71 -5.46 19.57
N ILE A 239 1.12 -6.65 19.51
CA ILE A 239 1.78 -7.81 18.90
C ILE A 239 2.03 -7.55 17.40
N VAL A 240 1.05 -6.98 16.69
CA VAL A 240 1.22 -6.61 15.28
C VAL A 240 2.32 -5.56 15.13
N ASP A 241 2.33 -4.54 15.98
CA ASP A 241 3.35 -3.49 15.95
C ASP A 241 4.77 -4.02 16.20
N LEU A 242 4.93 -4.93 17.16
CA LEU A 242 6.19 -5.61 17.43
C LEU A 242 6.66 -6.39 16.20
N VAL A 243 5.77 -7.13 15.55
CA VAL A 243 6.11 -7.86 14.32
C VAL A 243 6.43 -6.92 13.17
N TYR A 244 5.68 -5.83 13.01
CA TYR A 244 5.89 -4.82 11.98
C TYR A 244 7.29 -4.20 12.09
N GLN A 245 7.70 -3.88 13.31
CA GLN A 245 9.04 -3.36 13.62
C GLN A 245 10.17 -4.37 13.33
N GLY A 246 9.87 -5.66 13.29
CA GLY A 246 10.89 -6.71 13.39
C GLY A 246 11.30 -7.05 14.84
N ALA A 247 10.55 -6.57 15.84
CA ALA A 247 10.71 -6.85 17.27
C ALA A 247 9.86 -8.05 17.75
N GLY A 248 9.34 -8.90 16.87
CA GLY A 248 8.50 -10.03 17.22
C GLY A 248 9.24 -11.23 17.82
N SER A 249 10.23 -11.04 18.70
CA SER A 249 11.02 -12.12 19.32
C SER A 249 10.19 -13.02 20.24
N THR A 250 10.72 -14.21 20.61
CA THR A 250 10.00 -15.16 21.48
C THR A 250 9.63 -14.54 22.82
N ILE A 251 10.55 -13.83 23.46
CA ILE A 251 10.31 -13.15 24.74
C ILE A 251 9.20 -12.10 24.63
N ASN A 252 9.14 -11.34 23.52
CA ASN A 252 8.11 -10.32 23.33
C ASN A 252 6.73 -10.93 23.06
N MET A 253 6.66 -12.08 22.37
CA MET A 253 5.39 -12.78 22.16
C MET A 253 4.88 -13.43 23.45
N GLN A 254 5.78 -14.01 24.26
CA GLN A 254 5.45 -14.59 25.56
C GLN A 254 4.95 -13.53 26.55
N ALA A 255 5.55 -12.33 26.56
CA ALA A 255 5.09 -11.23 27.41
C ALA A 255 3.62 -10.84 27.16
N ALA A 256 3.11 -11.02 25.94
CA ALA A 256 1.75 -10.69 25.56
C ALA A 256 0.73 -11.82 25.81
N MET A 257 1.18 -13.04 26.09
CA MET A 257 0.32 -14.24 26.03
C MET A 257 -0.70 -14.36 27.18
N HIS A 258 -0.45 -13.66 28.28
CA HIS A 258 -1.34 -13.69 29.46
C HIS A 258 -2.57 -12.78 29.32
N ASN A 259 -2.73 -12.08 28.19
CA ASN A 259 -3.86 -11.21 27.90
C ASN A 259 -4.09 -10.10 28.96
N ASP A 260 -2.99 -9.70 29.61
CA ASP A 260 -2.94 -8.73 30.69
C ASP A 260 -2.27 -7.45 30.18
N VAL A 261 -3.04 -6.37 30.15
CA VAL A 261 -2.63 -5.08 29.56
C VAL A 261 -1.53 -4.44 30.40
N ASP A 262 -1.61 -4.55 31.72
CA ASP A 262 -0.67 -3.91 32.63
C ASP A 262 0.64 -4.67 32.67
N LYS A 263 0.59 -6.00 32.74
CA LYS A 263 1.82 -6.81 32.66
C LYS A 263 2.57 -6.60 31.35
N LEU A 264 1.87 -6.48 30.22
CA LEU A 264 2.52 -6.19 28.95
C LEU A 264 3.12 -4.77 28.91
N ALA A 265 2.41 -3.77 29.45
CA ALA A 265 2.93 -2.41 29.53
C ALA A 265 4.18 -2.33 30.44
N ASP A 266 4.17 -3.01 31.58
CA ASP A 266 5.30 -3.06 32.52
C ASP A 266 6.49 -3.83 31.94
N PHE A 267 6.24 -4.89 31.16
CA PHE A 267 7.28 -5.56 30.39
C PHE A 267 7.93 -4.63 29.36
N ILE A 268 7.13 -3.82 28.64
CA ILE A 268 7.65 -2.86 27.66
C ILE A 268 8.51 -1.80 28.35
N ASP A 269 8.08 -1.31 29.52
CA ASP A 269 8.82 -0.32 30.30
C ASP A 269 10.14 -0.85 30.87
N SER A 270 10.17 -2.12 31.29
CA SER A 270 11.38 -2.75 31.81
C SER A 270 12.32 -3.30 30.74
N SER A 271 11.86 -3.48 29.50
CA SER A 271 12.67 -4.04 28.41
C SER A 271 13.66 -3.02 27.84
N ALA A 272 14.95 -3.17 28.20
CA ALA A 272 16.02 -2.34 27.67
C ALA A 272 16.11 -2.34 26.13
N TYR A 273 15.68 -3.43 25.46
CA TYR A 273 15.61 -3.47 24.00
C TYR A 273 14.45 -2.64 23.44
N LEU A 274 13.24 -2.79 23.99
CA LEU A 274 12.06 -2.07 23.49
C LEU A 274 12.12 -0.57 23.80
N GLN A 275 12.70 -0.20 24.94
CA GLN A 275 12.90 1.20 25.34
C GLN A 275 13.73 2.01 24.32
N LYS A 276 14.59 1.37 23.52
CA LYS A 276 15.31 2.05 22.42
C LYS A 276 14.39 2.70 21.40
N PHE A 277 13.15 2.22 21.29
CA PHE A 277 12.18 2.64 20.28
C PHE A 277 10.92 3.28 20.88
N GLU A 278 10.71 3.12 22.18
CA GLU A 278 9.44 3.42 22.83
C GLU A 278 9.04 4.90 22.74
N LYS A 279 10.02 5.82 22.68
CA LYS A 279 9.77 7.25 22.47
C LYS A 279 8.97 7.55 21.19
N GLY A 280 9.22 6.77 20.12
CA GLY A 280 8.53 6.91 18.83
C GLY A 280 7.26 6.06 18.73
N ARG A 281 7.16 4.99 19.53
CA ARG A 281 6.09 3.99 19.41
C ARG A 281 4.98 4.11 20.44
N ASN A 282 5.28 4.58 21.65
CA ASN A 282 4.31 4.85 22.71
C ASN A 282 3.36 3.67 23.02
N ARG A 283 3.86 2.43 22.93
CA ARG A 283 3.09 1.20 23.17
C ARG A 283 2.60 1.06 24.61
N ALA A 284 3.44 1.32 25.60
CA ALA A 284 3.06 1.20 27.00
C ALA A 284 1.98 2.25 27.36
N ARG A 285 2.13 3.48 26.83
CA ARG A 285 1.10 4.52 26.93
C ARG A 285 -0.19 4.10 26.20
N TYR A 286 -0.07 3.54 25.00
CA TYR A 286 -1.21 3.05 24.21
C TYR A 286 -2.03 2.03 25.01
N LEU A 287 -1.38 1.02 25.59
CA LEU A 287 -2.00 -0.01 26.42
C LEU A 287 -2.72 0.61 27.63
N ARG A 288 -2.03 1.44 28.42
CA ARG A 288 -2.60 2.03 29.65
C ARG A 288 -3.77 2.98 29.39
N SER A 289 -3.80 3.63 28.23
CA SER A 289 -4.91 4.52 27.85
C SER A 289 -6.19 3.79 27.40
N ARG A 290 -6.16 2.47 27.24
CA ARG A 290 -7.26 1.65 26.68
C ARG A 290 -7.52 0.38 27.50
N ARG A 291 -7.39 0.51 28.82
CA ARG A 291 -7.70 -0.55 29.79
C ARG A 291 -9.17 -0.95 29.72
#